data_AF-Q6QQN7-F1
#
_entry.id   AF-Q6QQN7-F1
#
_cell.length_a   1.000
_cell.length_b   1.000
_cell.length_c   1.000
_cell.angle_alpha   90.00
_cell.angle_beta   90.00
_cell.angle_gamma   90.00
#
_symmetry.space_group_name_H-M   'P 1'
#
loop_
_entity.id
_entity.type
_entity.pdbx_description
1 polymer ?
#
loop_
_entity_poly.entity_id
_entity_poly.type
_entity_poly.pdbx_seq_one_letter_code
_entity_poly.pdbx_strand_id
1 'polypeptide(L)'
;AHIDLIIGPRGSAAETAFANALTNNKDGFSTLLAVVAPNLMVKPATILFNKVTIKGSKQAVQMFGPAQRAVAMAVADSVEDGTIPADEADDLFISVGVFIHW
;
A
#
# COMPACT_ATOMS: atom_id res chain seq x y z
N ALA A 1 10.03 -11.60 0.45
CA ALA A 1 9.54 -10.25 0.14
C ALA A 1 10.41 -9.24 0.87
N HIS A 2 10.54 -8.01 0.36
CA HIS A 2 11.22 -6.92 1.06
C HIS A 2 10.35 -5.67 1.00
N ILE A 3 10.07 -5.05 2.15
CA ILE A 3 9.13 -3.95 2.33
C ILE A 3 9.89 -2.74 2.89
N ASP A 4 9.72 -1.58 2.26
CA ASP A 4 9.98 -0.28 2.92
C ASP A 4 8.62 0.34 3.21
N LEU A 5 8.40 0.82 4.43
CA LEU A 5 7.09 1.31 4.87
C LEU A 5 7.21 2.64 5.58
N ILE A 6 6.26 3.53 5.30
CA ILE A 6 6.00 4.75 6.07
C ILE A 6 4.55 4.69 6.56
N ILE A 7 4.34 5.04 7.81
CA ILE A 7 3.03 5.32 8.41
C ILE A 7 3.09 6.67 9.10
N GLY A 8 2.01 7.45 9.01
CA GLY A 8 1.90 8.70 9.76
C GLY A 8 0.49 9.26 9.77
N PRO A 9 0.19 10.19 10.69
CA PRO A 9 -1.14 10.75 10.87
C PRO A 9 -1.46 11.81 9.80
N ARG A 10 -2.73 12.18 9.74
CA ARG A 10 -3.21 13.36 9.03
C ARG A 10 -2.41 14.61 9.43
N GLY A 11 -2.14 15.46 8.44
CA GLY A 11 -1.31 16.66 8.56
C GLY A 11 0.21 16.40 8.52
N SER A 12 0.64 15.13 8.44
CA SER A 12 2.06 14.79 8.39
C SER A 12 2.62 14.69 6.97
N ALA A 13 3.94 14.56 6.87
CA ALA A 13 4.62 14.26 5.61
C ALA A 13 4.17 12.92 4.99
N ALA A 14 3.66 11.97 5.79
CA ALA A 14 3.14 10.70 5.28
C ALA A 14 1.86 10.90 4.45
N GLU A 15 0.93 11.74 4.88
CA GLU A 15 -0.28 12.09 4.11
C GLU A 15 0.10 12.79 2.80
N THR A 16 1.06 13.72 2.86
CA THR A 16 1.53 14.45 1.67
C THR A 16 2.20 13.51 0.67
N ALA A 17 3.07 12.62 1.14
CA ALA A 17 3.73 11.61 0.29
C ALA A 17 2.72 10.64 -0.32
N PHE A 18 1.72 10.20 0.46
CA PHE A 18 0.62 9.35 -0.01
C PHE A 18 -0.12 9.99 -1.19
N ALA A 19 -0.57 11.24 -1.04
CA ALA A 19 -1.35 11.93 -2.07
C ALA A 19 -0.53 12.18 -3.35
N ASN A 20 0.74 12.56 -3.18
CA ASN A 20 1.64 12.79 -4.31
C ASN A 20 1.98 11.50 -5.05
N ALA A 21 2.24 10.40 -4.32
CA ALA A 21 2.60 9.12 -4.94
C ALA A 21 1.42 8.51 -5.72
N LEU A 22 0.20 8.63 -5.20
CA LEU A 22 -1.00 8.09 -5.85
C LEU A 22 -1.29 8.76 -7.20
N THR A 23 -0.97 10.05 -7.33
CA THR A 23 -1.25 10.84 -8.55
C THR A 23 -0.10 10.86 -9.55
N ASN A 24 1.04 10.23 -9.25
CA ASN A 24 2.28 10.39 -10.01
C ASN A 24 2.80 9.10 -10.65
N ASN A 25 1.95 8.37 -11.39
CA ASN A 25 2.35 7.14 -12.07
C ASN A 25 3.33 7.40 -13.25
N LYS A 26 4.16 6.40 -13.55
CA LYS A 26 5.18 6.42 -14.62
C LYS A 26 5.25 5.06 -15.31
N ASP A 27 5.89 5.00 -16.48
CA ASP A 27 6.10 3.73 -17.17
C ASP A 27 6.87 2.74 -16.28
N GLY A 28 6.34 1.53 -16.14
CA GLY A 28 6.87 0.48 -15.28
C GLY A 28 6.80 0.73 -13.76
N PHE A 29 6.24 1.86 -13.30
CA PHE A 29 6.09 2.21 -11.88
C PHE A 29 4.70 2.80 -11.61
N SER A 30 3.85 2.02 -10.94
CA SER A 30 2.48 2.42 -10.63
C SER A 30 2.19 2.24 -9.15
N THR A 31 1.46 3.21 -8.61
CA THR A 31 0.99 3.26 -7.24
C THR A 31 -0.52 3.03 -7.24
N LEU A 32 -1.00 2.10 -6.42
CA LEU A 32 -2.44 1.84 -6.25
C LEU A 32 -2.81 1.91 -4.76
N LEU A 33 -4.10 2.06 -4.50
CA LEU A 33 -4.67 1.85 -3.18
C LEU A 33 -4.70 0.35 -2.87
N ALA A 34 -4.21 -0.03 -1.68
CA ALA A 34 -4.27 -1.41 -1.25
C ALA A 34 -5.72 -1.80 -0.91
N VAL A 35 -6.21 -2.84 -1.57
CA VAL A 35 -7.55 -3.37 -1.36
C VAL A 35 -7.50 -4.81 -0.90
N VAL A 36 -8.31 -5.14 0.11
CA VAL A 36 -8.51 -6.52 0.56
C VAL A 36 -9.18 -7.30 -0.58
N ALA A 37 -10.20 -6.72 -1.19
CA ALA A 37 -10.88 -7.23 -2.37
C ALA A 37 -11.35 -6.04 -3.25
N PRO A 38 -11.74 -6.27 -4.52
CA PRO A 38 -12.35 -5.22 -5.32
C PRO A 38 -13.50 -4.54 -4.58
N ASN A 39 -13.52 -3.21 -4.56
CA ASN A 39 -14.46 -2.37 -3.80
C ASN A 39 -14.38 -2.47 -2.27
N LEU A 40 -13.32 -3.09 -1.72
CA LEU A 40 -13.06 -3.17 -0.28
C LEU A 40 -11.61 -2.75 0.03
N MET A 41 -11.40 -1.44 0.19
CA MET A 41 -10.12 -0.86 0.58
C MET A 41 -9.81 -1.20 2.04
N VAL A 42 -8.52 -1.41 2.35
CA VAL A 42 -8.10 -1.53 3.75
C VAL A 42 -8.11 -0.17 4.45
N LYS A 43 -8.32 -0.18 5.77
CA LYS A 43 -8.06 0.93 6.68
C LYS A 43 -6.95 0.53 7.67
N PRO A 44 -5.97 1.42 7.97
CA PRO A 44 -5.81 2.78 7.45
C PRO A 44 -5.56 2.89 5.95
N ALA A 45 -5.78 4.10 5.41
CA ALA A 45 -5.64 4.36 3.98
C ALA A 45 -4.21 4.01 3.53
N THR A 46 -4.07 3.02 2.66
CA THR A 46 -2.78 2.44 2.30
C THR A 46 -2.57 2.51 0.79
N ILE A 47 -1.42 3.03 0.36
CA ILE A 47 -0.91 2.80 -1.01
C ILE A 47 0.18 1.75 -1.01
N LEU A 48 0.31 1.05 -2.15
CA LEU A 48 1.48 0.24 -2.48
C LEU A 48 2.07 0.66 -3.82
N PHE A 49 3.39 0.61 -3.91
CA PHE A 49 4.14 0.93 -5.12
C PHE A 49 5.30 -0.05 -5.33
N ASN A 50 5.60 -0.35 -6.59
CA ASN A 50 6.62 -1.34 -6.94
C ASN A 50 8.04 -0.76 -6.90
N LYS A 51 8.99 -1.47 -6.28
CA LYS A 51 10.42 -1.10 -6.33
C LYS A 51 11.14 -1.61 -7.57
N VAL A 52 10.64 -2.71 -8.15
CA VAL A 52 11.19 -3.32 -9.38
C VAL A 52 10.32 -2.91 -10.55
N THR A 53 10.94 -2.46 -11.65
CA THR A 53 10.23 -2.07 -12.87
C THR A 53 9.35 -3.20 -13.38
N ILE A 54 8.06 -2.94 -13.52
CA ILE A 54 7.09 -3.86 -14.10
C ILE A 54 7.20 -3.76 -15.63
N LYS A 55 7.57 -4.87 -16.29
CA LYS A 55 7.78 -4.93 -17.75
C LYS A 55 6.66 -5.65 -18.49
N GLY A 56 5.70 -6.24 -17.78
CA GLY A 56 4.61 -6.99 -18.40
C GLY A 56 3.54 -7.45 -17.42
N SER A 57 2.48 -8.02 -17.98
CA SER A 57 1.27 -8.39 -17.24
C SER A 57 1.51 -9.39 -16.11
N LYS A 58 2.43 -10.35 -16.26
CA LYS A 58 2.75 -11.32 -15.20
C LYS A 58 3.23 -10.65 -13.91
N GLN A 59 4.12 -9.68 -14.04
CA GLN A 59 4.64 -8.92 -12.89
C GLN A 59 3.57 -8.00 -12.30
N ALA A 60 2.73 -7.39 -13.15
CA ALA A 60 1.59 -6.60 -12.69
C ALA A 60 0.60 -7.45 -11.88
N VAL A 61 0.30 -8.67 -12.33
CA VAL A 61 -0.58 -9.62 -11.61
C VAL A 61 0.05 -10.05 -10.29
N GLN A 62 1.37 -10.26 -10.22
CA GLN A 62 2.05 -10.56 -8.95
C GLN A 62 1.97 -9.40 -7.95
N MET A 63 2.20 -8.16 -8.41
CA MET A 63 2.13 -6.96 -7.57
C MET A 63 0.69 -6.68 -7.10
N PHE A 64 -0.26 -6.64 -8.03
CA PHE A 64 -1.64 -6.20 -7.77
C PHE A 64 -2.62 -7.36 -7.52
N GLY A 65 -2.11 -8.58 -7.36
CA GLY A 65 -2.86 -9.76 -6.93
C GLY A 65 -2.40 -10.21 -5.54
N PRO A 66 -1.50 -11.21 -5.44
CA PRO A 66 -1.10 -11.77 -4.16
C PRO A 66 -0.37 -10.77 -3.27
N ALA A 67 0.51 -9.91 -3.81
CA ALA A 67 1.22 -8.93 -2.97
C ALA A 67 0.27 -7.84 -2.43
N GLN A 68 -0.62 -7.30 -3.26
CA GLN A 68 -1.65 -6.36 -2.81
C GLN A 68 -2.55 -6.96 -1.72
N ARG A 69 -3.03 -8.20 -1.91
CA ARG A 69 -3.84 -8.88 -0.89
C ARG A 69 -3.06 -9.06 0.40
N ALA A 70 -1.80 -9.47 0.33
CA ALA A 70 -0.96 -9.67 1.51
C ALA A 70 -0.72 -8.35 2.27
N VAL A 71 -0.43 -7.25 1.57
CA VAL A 71 -0.27 -5.92 2.18
C VAL A 71 -1.58 -5.47 2.83
N ALA A 72 -2.70 -5.58 2.12
CA ALA A 72 -4.00 -5.18 2.65
C ALA A 72 -4.43 -6.02 3.87
N MET A 73 -4.22 -7.34 3.84
CA MET A 73 -4.51 -8.19 5.00
C MET A 73 -3.61 -7.85 6.18
N ALA A 74 -2.30 -7.67 5.97
CA ALA A 74 -1.39 -7.32 7.05
C ALA A 74 -1.79 -6.02 7.78
N VAL A 75 -2.25 -5.01 7.03
CA VAL A 75 -2.77 -3.77 7.62
C VAL A 75 -4.08 -4.01 8.37
N ALA A 76 -5.02 -4.79 7.81
CA ALA A 76 -6.28 -5.11 8.49
C ALA A 76 -6.06 -5.90 9.78
N ASP A 77 -5.21 -6.93 9.73
CA ASP A 77 -4.86 -7.77 10.87
C ASP A 77 -4.15 -6.94 11.96
N SER A 78 -3.32 -5.95 11.57
CA SER A 78 -2.67 -5.03 12.52
C SER A 78 -3.67 -4.11 13.23
N VAL A 79 -4.82 -3.80 12.61
CA VAL A 79 -5.89 -3.07 13.30
C VAL A 79 -6.68 -4.02 14.21
N GLU A 80 -6.95 -5.25 13.76
CA GLU A 80 -7.67 -6.25 14.53
C GLU A 80 -6.91 -6.66 15.80
N ASP A 81 -5.58 -6.83 15.72
CA ASP A 81 -4.74 -7.21 16.87
C ASP A 81 -4.34 -6.03 17.77
N GLY A 82 -4.68 -4.80 17.38
CA GLY A 82 -4.42 -3.57 18.14
C GLY A 82 -3.01 -3.00 17.98
N THR A 83 -2.18 -3.54 17.08
CA THR A 83 -0.88 -2.94 16.70
C THR A 83 -1.07 -1.52 16.13
N ILE A 84 -2.13 -1.33 15.33
CA ILE A 84 -2.65 -0.02 14.93
C ILE A 84 -3.95 0.20 15.74
N PRO A 85 -4.03 1.24 16.59
CA PRO A 85 -5.25 1.54 17.33
C PRO A 85 -6.44 1.74 16.39
N ALA A 86 -7.53 1.02 16.63
CA ALA A 86 -8.70 1.03 15.75
C ALA A 86 -9.39 2.41 15.67
N ASP A 87 -9.30 3.20 16.73
CA ASP A 87 -9.81 4.57 16.81
C ASP A 87 -8.94 5.59 16.06
N GLU A 88 -7.69 5.26 15.73
CA GLU A 88 -6.82 6.08 14.89
C GLU A 88 -6.86 5.68 13.40
N ALA A 89 -7.48 4.54 13.08
CA ALA A 89 -7.34 3.92 11.75
C ALA A 89 -7.88 4.79 10.60
N ASP A 90 -8.81 5.69 10.88
CA ASP A 90 -9.37 6.61 9.87
C ASP A 90 -8.52 7.87 9.62
N ASP A 91 -7.52 8.13 10.45
CA ASP A 91 -6.66 9.32 10.38
C ASP A 91 -5.18 9.02 10.15
N LEU A 92 -4.86 7.77 9.79
CA LEU A 92 -3.53 7.31 9.42
C LEU A 92 -3.40 7.05 7.91
N PHE A 93 -2.19 7.27 7.39
CA PHE A 93 -1.83 7.03 6.00
C PHE A 93 -0.59 6.13 5.94
N ILE A 94 -0.64 5.10 5.10
CA ILE A 94 0.44 4.12 4.95
C ILE A 94 0.92 4.10 3.50
N SER A 95 2.24 4.12 3.31
CA SER A 95 2.89 3.99 2.01
C SER A 95 3.84 2.79 2.02
N VAL A 96 3.58 1.81 1.14
CA VAL A 96 4.29 0.52 1.14
C VAL A 96 5.05 0.30 -0.17
N GLY A 97 6.38 0.37 -0.10
CA GLY A 97 7.26 -0.02 -1.19
C GLY A 97 7.46 -1.53 -1.21
N VAL A 98 7.03 -2.20 -2.28
CA VAL A 98 7.06 -3.66 -2.39
C VAL A 98 8.14 -4.10 -3.39
N PHE A 99 9.04 -4.96 -2.93
CA PHE A 99 10.02 -5.64 -3.79
C PHE A 99 9.57 -7.07 -4.10
N ILE A 100 9.41 -7.36 -5.39
CA ILE A 100 9.20 -8.70 -5.94
C ILE A 100 10.29 -8.90 -7.00
N HIS A 101 11.10 -9.95 -6.86
CA HIS A 101 12.07 -10.31 -7.88
C HIS A 101 11.35 -10.71 -9.19
N TRP A 102 12.03 -10.59 -10.33
CA TRP A 102 11.44 -10.81 -11.65
C TRP A 102 10.86 -12.21 -11.85
#